data_AF-A0A383CZW8-F1
#
_entry.id   AF-A0A383CZW8-F1
#
_cell.length_a   1.000
_cell.length_b   1.000
_cell.length_c   1.000
_cell.angle_alpha   90.00
_cell.angle_beta   90.00
_cell.angle_gamma   90.00
#
_symmetry.space_group_name_H-M   'P 1'
#
loop_
_entity.id
_entity.type
_entity.pdbx_description
1 polymer ?
#
loop_
_entity_poly.entity_id
_entity_poly.type
_entity_poly.pdbx_seq_one_letter_code
_entity_poly.pdbx_strand_id
1 'polypeptide(L)'
;MSVKAIGLFVARLIWVLSILGIIYKAHSRETGDWPRHRGDAALQGNSGQKIGTSLKLDWVFDAGDFLKSSVVVSGGIAYVGADTGILHALDIETGKEKW
;
A
#
# COMPACT_ATOMS: atom_id res chain seq x y z
N MET A 1 -12.21 31.35 34.07
CA MET A 1 -11.71 29.97 33.97
C MET A 1 -10.34 29.89 34.63
N SER A 2 -10.09 28.86 35.45
CA SER A 2 -8.79 28.66 36.13
C SER A 2 -7.70 28.25 35.13
N VAL A 3 -6.46 28.68 35.34
CA VAL A 3 -5.27 28.28 34.55
C VAL A 3 -5.15 26.75 34.44
N LYS A 4 -5.57 26.02 35.48
CA LYS A 4 -5.62 24.54 35.47
C LYS A 4 -6.63 23.98 34.46
N ALA A 5 -7.77 24.64 34.27
CA ALA A 5 -8.79 24.22 33.32
C ALA A 5 -8.36 24.45 31.86
N ILE A 6 -7.61 25.52 31.60
CA ILE A 6 -7.03 25.81 30.28
C ILE A 6 -5.96 24.76 29.93
N GLY A 7 -5.08 24.43 30.87
CA GLY A 7 -4.05 23.40 30.67
C GLY A 7 -4.64 22.01 30.36
N LEU A 8 -5.71 21.62 31.06
CA LEU A 8 -6.38 20.34 30.82
C LEU A 8 -7.07 20.29 29.44
N PHE A 9 -7.64 21.41 28.99
CA PHE A 9 -8.27 21.52 27.68
C PHE A 9 -7.24 21.44 26.54
N VAL A 10 -6.11 22.13 26.68
CA VAL A 10 -5.00 22.10 25.70
C VAL A 10 -4.39 20.70 25.62
N ALA A 11 -4.16 20.03 26.75
CA ALA A 11 -3.64 18.66 26.76
C ALA A 11 -4.59 17.66 26.07
N ARG A 12 -5.91 17.79 26.31
CA ARG A 12 -6.93 16.99 25.60
C ARG A 12 -6.93 17.26 24.10
N LEU A 13 -6.80 18.53 23.70
CA LEU A 13 -6.77 18.90 22.29
C LEU A 13 -5.54 18.30 21.58
N ILE A 14 -4.36 18.39 22.19
CA ILE A 14 -3.12 17.81 21.65
C ILE A 14 -3.24 16.29 21.51
N TRP A 15 -3.82 15.62 22.51
CA TRP A 15 -4.03 14.17 22.48
C TRP A 15 -5.01 13.75 21.37
N VAL A 16 -6.13 14.47 21.21
CA VAL A 16 -7.11 14.21 20.14
C VAL A 16 -6.49 14.46 18.75
N LEU A 17 -5.75 15.54 18.57
CA LEU A 17 -5.08 15.84 17.30
C LEU A 17 -4.02 14.79 16.95
N SER A 18 -3.30 14.27 17.94
CA SER A 18 -2.34 13.17 17.76
C SER A 18 -3.04 11.90 17.26
N ILE A 19 -4.18 11.54 17.84
CA ILE A 19 -4.98 10.37 17.41
C ILE A 19 -5.51 10.57 15.99
N LEU A 20 -6.05 11.75 15.68
CA LEU A 20 -6.54 12.07 14.34
C LEU A 20 -5.42 11.98 13.29
N GLY A 21 -4.19 12.43 13.61
CA GLY A 21 -3.04 12.30 12.73
C GLY A 21 -2.67 10.83 12.44
N ILE A 22 -2.80 9.94 13.41
CA ILE A 22 -2.56 8.50 13.24
C ILE A 22 -3.62 7.87 12.34
N ILE A 23 -4.91 8.19 12.57
CA ILE A 23 -6.02 7.67 11.75
C ILE A 23 -5.91 8.14 10.30
N TYR A 24 -5.56 9.42 10.09
CA TYR A 24 -5.36 9.97 8.76
C TYR A 24 -4.25 9.22 7.99
N LYS A 25 -3.13 8.94 8.64
CA LYS A 25 -2.00 8.21 8.04
C LYS A 25 -2.33 6.73 7.75
N ALA A 26 -3.27 6.13 8.49
CA ALA A 26 -3.75 4.78 8.21
C ALA A 26 -4.68 4.75 6.99
N HIS A 27 -5.58 5.74 6.85
CA HIS A 27 -6.54 5.80 5.77
C HIS A 27 -5.90 6.11 4.40
N SER A 28 -4.78 6.83 4.38
CA SER A 28 -4.04 7.14 3.15
C SER A 28 -3.33 5.94 2.51
N ARG A 29 -3.39 4.74 3.10
CA ARG A 29 -2.77 3.53 2.53
C ARG A 29 -3.63 2.82 1.47
N GLU A 30 -4.88 3.21 1.27
CA GLU A 30 -5.76 2.52 0.30
C GLU A 30 -5.62 3.01 -1.15
N THR A 31 -4.91 4.11 -1.40
CA THR A 31 -4.64 4.58 -2.75
C THR A 31 -3.50 3.77 -3.36
N GLY A 32 -3.82 2.79 -4.21
CA GLY A 32 -2.83 1.97 -4.92
C GLY A 32 -2.99 0.45 -4.74
N ASP A 33 -3.97 0.00 -3.96
CA ASP A 33 -4.21 -1.42 -3.77
C ASP A 33 -4.76 -2.09 -5.06
N TRP A 34 -4.28 -3.31 -5.30
CA TRP A 34 -4.71 -4.22 -6.35
C TRP A 34 -4.99 -5.58 -5.69
N PRO A 35 -6.09 -5.70 -4.93
CA PRO A 35 -6.21 -6.69 -3.85
C PRO A 35 -6.44 -8.13 -4.32
N ARG A 36 -6.56 -8.36 -5.63
CA ARG A 36 -6.89 -9.67 -6.18
C ARG A 36 -6.41 -9.85 -7.60
N HIS A 37 -6.41 -11.11 -8.04
CA HIS A 37 -6.18 -11.46 -9.42
C HIS A 37 -7.05 -10.60 -10.34
N ARG A 38 -6.42 -9.88 -11.27
CA ARG A 38 -7.07 -8.93 -12.18
C ARG A 38 -7.88 -7.82 -11.50
N GLY A 39 -7.48 -7.40 -10.30
CA GLY A 39 -7.87 -6.15 -9.65
C GLY A 39 -9.21 -6.18 -8.93
N ASP A 40 -10.22 -6.84 -9.49
CA ASP A 40 -11.58 -6.84 -8.95
C ASP A 40 -12.31 -8.20 -9.04
N ALA A 41 -13.54 -8.26 -8.52
CA ALA A 41 -14.38 -9.45 -8.55
C ALA A 41 -14.84 -9.88 -9.95
N ALA A 42 -14.86 -8.94 -10.89
CA ALA A 42 -15.20 -9.18 -12.28
C ALA A 42 -13.99 -9.64 -13.10
N LEU A 43 -12.79 -9.68 -12.49
CA LEU A 43 -11.52 -10.06 -13.12
C LEU A 43 -11.21 -9.21 -14.36
N GLN A 44 -11.53 -7.92 -14.36
CA GLN A 44 -11.40 -7.11 -15.58
C GLN A 44 -9.95 -6.70 -15.85
N GLY A 45 -9.17 -6.45 -14.81
CA GLY A 45 -7.80 -5.95 -14.93
C GLY A 45 -7.74 -4.47 -15.33
N ASN A 46 -8.77 -3.68 -14.99
CA ASN A 46 -8.82 -2.26 -15.26
C ASN A 46 -8.40 -1.46 -14.02
N SER A 47 -7.34 -0.66 -14.12
CA SER A 47 -6.87 0.20 -13.02
C SER A 47 -7.57 1.55 -12.95
N GLY A 48 -8.20 2.01 -14.03
CA GLY A 48 -8.73 3.37 -14.18
C GLY A 48 -7.66 4.49 -14.11
N GLN A 49 -6.38 4.13 -13.95
CA GLN A 49 -5.29 5.09 -13.80
C GLN A 49 -4.94 5.72 -15.15
N LYS A 50 -4.79 7.05 -15.16
CA LYS A 50 -4.26 7.77 -16.31
C LYS A 50 -2.75 7.83 -16.19
N ILE A 51 -2.05 7.09 -17.03
CA ILE A 51 -0.59 7.15 -17.14
C ILE A 51 -0.17 8.07 -18.29
N GLY A 52 1.01 8.66 -18.18
CA GLY A 52 1.59 9.46 -19.27
C GLY A 52 2.07 8.59 -20.44
N THR A 53 2.64 9.23 -21.45
CA THR A 53 3.21 8.55 -22.64
C THR A 53 4.68 8.19 -22.50
N SER A 54 5.36 8.71 -21.49
CA SER A 54 6.76 8.40 -21.20
C SER A 54 6.85 7.51 -19.96
N LEU A 55 7.40 6.32 -20.14
CA LEU A 55 7.62 5.35 -19.09
C LEU A 55 9.13 5.10 -18.97
N LYS A 56 9.59 4.97 -17.73
CA LYS A 56 10.94 4.48 -17.42
C LYS A 56 10.82 3.23 -16.56
N LEU A 57 11.78 2.32 -16.70
CA LEU A 57 11.90 1.19 -15.79
C LEU A 57 12.24 1.70 -14.39
N ASP A 58 11.44 1.32 -13.40
CA ASP A 58 11.66 1.71 -12.01
C ASP A 58 12.51 0.67 -11.27
N TRP A 59 12.09 -0.60 -11.32
CA TRP A 59 12.84 -1.73 -10.79
C TRP A 59 12.47 -3.04 -11.49
N VAL A 60 13.30 -4.07 -11.29
CA VAL A 60 13.09 -5.44 -11.78
C VAL A 60 13.34 -6.40 -10.62
N PHE A 61 12.50 -7.42 -10.51
CA PHE A 61 12.68 -8.55 -9.61
C PHE A 61 12.70 -9.85 -10.40
N ASP A 62 13.68 -10.71 -10.13
CA ASP A 62 13.78 -12.04 -10.72
C ASP A 62 13.13 -13.06 -9.78
N ALA A 63 11.96 -13.57 -10.17
CA ALA A 63 11.23 -14.58 -9.42
C ALA A 63 11.75 -16.01 -9.67
N GLY A 64 12.80 -16.17 -10.48
CA GLY A 64 13.48 -17.44 -10.77
C GLY A 64 12.76 -18.36 -11.76
N ASP A 65 11.42 -18.29 -11.87
CA ASP A 65 10.63 -19.10 -12.80
C ASP A 65 9.36 -18.37 -13.28
N PHE A 66 8.59 -19.03 -14.14
CA PHE A 66 7.38 -18.49 -14.75
C PHE A 66 6.32 -18.10 -13.71
N LEU A 67 5.67 -16.95 -13.94
CA LEU A 67 4.60 -16.44 -13.10
C LEU A 67 3.25 -16.77 -13.73
N LYS A 68 2.45 -17.64 -13.11
CA LYS A 68 1.11 -18.00 -13.61
C LYS A 68 0.02 -16.99 -13.27
N SER A 69 0.16 -16.26 -12.18
CA SER A 69 -0.88 -15.35 -11.67
C SER A 69 -0.47 -13.89 -11.86
N SER A 70 -1.46 -13.00 -12.05
CA SER A 70 -1.22 -11.56 -11.91
C SER A 70 -0.78 -11.21 -10.48
N VAL A 71 0.09 -10.21 -10.36
CA VAL A 71 0.50 -9.63 -9.09
C VAL A 71 -0.71 -9.07 -8.34
N VAL A 72 -0.70 -9.22 -7.01
CA VAL A 72 -1.64 -8.57 -6.08
C VAL A 72 -0.88 -7.54 -5.28
N VAL A 73 -1.46 -6.36 -5.06
CA VAL A 73 -0.85 -5.30 -4.24
C VAL A 73 -1.79 -4.99 -3.08
N SER A 74 -1.26 -4.99 -1.86
CA SER A 74 -1.98 -4.41 -0.73
C SER A 74 -1.02 -3.83 0.29
N GLY A 75 -1.34 -2.64 0.79
CA GLY A 75 -0.56 -2.00 1.85
C GLY A 75 0.90 -1.73 1.47
N GLY A 76 1.16 -1.44 0.20
CA GLY A 76 2.51 -1.19 -0.32
C GLY A 76 3.37 -2.44 -0.52
N ILE A 77 2.76 -3.63 -0.53
CA ILE A 77 3.46 -4.90 -0.80
C ILE A 77 2.85 -5.56 -2.03
N ALA A 78 3.70 -5.93 -2.98
CA ALA A 78 3.35 -6.77 -4.12
C ALA A 78 3.55 -8.25 -3.77
N TYR A 79 2.55 -9.07 -4.04
CA TYR A 79 2.55 -10.51 -3.82
C TYR A 79 2.46 -11.23 -5.16
N VAL A 80 3.38 -12.18 -5.38
CA VAL A 80 3.45 -12.89 -6.65
C VAL A 80 3.94 -14.32 -6.46
N GLY A 81 3.22 -15.28 -7.02
CA GLY A 81 3.57 -16.70 -6.98
C GLY A 81 4.26 -17.15 -8.26
N ALA A 82 5.37 -17.88 -8.11
CA ALA A 82 6.11 -18.50 -9.20
C ALA A 82 5.75 -19.99 -9.34
N ASP A 83 6.03 -20.57 -10.51
CA ASP A 83 5.80 -22.00 -10.79
C ASP A 83 6.68 -22.94 -9.98
N THR A 84 7.71 -22.41 -9.32
CA THR A 84 8.50 -23.09 -8.28
C THR A 84 7.69 -23.42 -7.03
N GLY A 85 6.48 -22.86 -6.89
CA GLY A 85 5.65 -22.98 -5.69
C GLY A 85 5.99 -21.96 -4.60
N ILE A 86 6.93 -21.04 -4.87
CA ILE A 86 7.32 -19.96 -3.97
C ILE A 86 6.39 -18.76 -4.18
N LEU A 87 5.91 -18.20 -3.07
CA LEU A 87 5.23 -16.91 -3.03
C LEU A 87 6.26 -15.87 -2.59
N HIS A 88 6.38 -14.80 -3.34
CA HIS A 88 7.27 -13.68 -3.03
C HIS A 88 6.46 -12.50 -2.52
N ALA A 89 7.00 -11.77 -1.55
CA ALA A 89 6.48 -10.48 -1.13
C ALA A 89 7.51 -9.37 -1.35
N LEU A 90 7.17 -8.38 -2.17
CA LEU A 90 8.07 -7.32 -2.59
C LEU A 90 7.58 -5.96 -2.10
N ASP A 91 8.50 -5.11 -1.69
CA ASP A 91 8.20 -3.70 -1.43
C ASP A 91 7.99 -2.94 -2.76
N ILE A 92 6.82 -2.32 -2.96
CA ILE A 92 6.47 -1.73 -4.28
C ILE A 92 7.34 -0.53 -4.67
N GLU A 93 7.93 0.16 -3.68
CA GLU A 93 8.72 1.37 -3.91
C GLU A 93 10.16 1.03 -4.31
N THR A 94 10.66 -0.13 -3.87
CA THR A 94 12.07 -0.49 -4.04
C THR A 94 12.30 -1.75 -4.86
N GLY A 95 11.27 -2.57 -5.10
CA GLY A 95 11.38 -3.89 -5.73
C GLY A 95 12.11 -4.93 -4.88
N LYS A 96 12.46 -4.61 -3.62
CA LYS A 96 13.17 -5.52 -2.73
C LYS A 96 12.23 -6.55 -2.14
N GLU A 97 12.67 -7.79 -2.17
CA GLU A 97 12.00 -8.91 -1.51
C GLU A 97 12.04 -8.75 0.02
N LYS A 98 10.89 -9.01 0.64
CA LYS A 98 10.70 -9.07 2.09
C LYS A 98 10.83 -10.50 2.59
N TRP A 99 10.34 -11.46 1.81
CA TRP A 99 10.45 -12.90 1.99
C TRP A 99 10.02 -13.63 0.73
#